data_AF-A0A1J0PD50-F1
#
_entry.id   AF-A0A1J0PD50-F1
#
_cell.length_a   1.000
_cell.length_b   1.000
_cell.length_c   1.000
_cell.angle_alpha   90.00
_cell.angle_beta   90.00
_cell.angle_gamma   90.00
#
_symmetry.space_group_name_H-M   'P 1'
#
loop_
_entity.id
_entity.type
_entity.pdbx_description
1 polymer ?
#
loop_
_entity_poly.entity_id
_entity_poly.type
_entity_poly.pdbx_seq_one_letter_code
_entity_poly.pdbx_strand_id
1 'polypeptide(L)'
;MSSGWLVCALVPIGRAEGWKACAFNDQPIGCRDTHSPDGSVRILWNDGKTMTYRIEKEGFPYSTLQDTLGGVWERQVFVQGNAVFTNKANGNRIFVPLRPESN
;
A
#
# COMPACT_ATOMS: atom_id res chain seq x y z
N MET A 1 28.64 -0.98 49.97
CA MET A 1 27.96 0.05 49.15
C MET A 1 28.66 0.14 47.81
N SER A 2 27.93 0.50 46.74
CA SER A 2 28.31 0.49 45.31
C SER A 2 27.86 -0.80 44.60
N SER A 3 26.61 -0.93 44.14
CA SER A 3 25.94 -0.22 43.02
C SER A 3 26.42 -0.71 41.65
N GLY A 4 26.01 -1.91 41.26
CA GLY A 4 26.07 -2.39 39.87
C GLY A 4 24.71 -2.17 39.22
N TRP A 5 24.64 -1.14 38.36
CA TRP A 5 23.42 -0.69 37.68
C TRP A 5 22.99 -1.63 36.55
N LEU A 6 21.69 -1.63 36.30
CA LEU A 6 20.97 -2.28 35.22
C LEU A 6 21.75 -2.32 33.90
N VAL A 7 21.93 -3.52 33.34
CA VAL A 7 21.99 -3.67 31.89
C VAL A 7 20.55 -3.93 31.43
N CYS A 8 19.83 -2.86 31.12
CA CYS A 8 18.70 -2.98 30.20
C CYS A 8 19.28 -3.56 28.91
N ALA A 9 19.04 -4.84 28.68
CA ALA A 9 19.17 -5.40 27.35
C ALA A 9 18.22 -4.59 26.46
N LEU A 10 18.79 -3.64 25.72
CA LEU A 10 18.19 -3.11 24.52
C LEU A 10 18.00 -4.32 23.61
N VAL A 11 16.85 -4.97 23.73
CA VAL A 11 16.33 -5.81 22.67
C VAL A 11 16.41 -4.92 21.43
N PRO A 12 17.18 -5.28 20.39
CA PRO A 12 17.09 -4.54 19.14
C PRO A 12 15.63 -4.66 18.73
N ILE A 13 14.90 -3.55 18.84
CA ILE A 13 13.58 -3.40 18.27
C ILE A 13 13.76 -3.83 16.82
N GLY A 14 13.22 -5.00 16.48
CA GLY A 14 13.27 -5.51 15.12
C GLY A 14 12.83 -4.38 14.22
N ARG A 15 13.76 -3.92 13.37
CA ARG A 15 13.56 -2.86 12.38
C ARG A 15 12.28 -3.21 11.62
N ALA A 16 11.19 -2.50 11.89
CA ALA A 16 9.89 -2.76 11.27
C ALA A 16 9.95 -2.31 9.80
N GLU A 17 10.64 -3.08 8.96
CA GLU A 17 10.78 -2.75 7.54
C GLU A 17 9.52 -3.15 6.75
N GLY A 18 8.93 -2.14 6.13
CA GLY A 18 8.43 -2.28 4.76
C GLY A 18 6.92 -2.39 4.59
N TRP A 19 6.09 -1.94 5.54
CA TRP A 19 4.67 -1.70 5.26
C TRP A 19 4.45 -0.23 4.98
N LYS A 20 3.83 0.09 3.85
CA LYS A 20 3.41 1.44 3.49
C LYS A 20 2.14 1.81 4.26
N ALA A 21 1.95 3.09 4.58
CA ALA A 21 0.74 3.63 5.23
C ALA A 21 -0.47 3.68 4.28
N CYS A 22 -0.95 2.52 3.84
CA CYS A 22 -2.10 2.38 2.94
C CYS A 22 -3.43 2.37 3.71
N ALA A 23 -4.50 2.72 3.01
CA ALA A 23 -5.87 2.67 3.55
C ALA A 23 -6.86 2.04 2.56
N PHE A 24 -7.90 1.39 3.09
CA PHE A 24 -9.07 0.91 2.36
C PHE A 24 -10.32 1.56 2.97
N ASN A 25 -11.12 2.28 2.17
CA ASN A 25 -12.27 3.08 2.63
C ASN A 25 -11.92 3.97 3.83
N ASP A 26 -10.79 4.67 3.72
CA ASP A 26 -10.22 5.55 4.75
C ASP A 26 -9.85 4.86 6.07
N GLN A 27 -9.93 3.52 6.15
CA GLN A 27 -9.43 2.72 7.26
C GLN A 27 -7.96 2.35 7.03
N PRO A 28 -7.02 2.79 7.91
CA PRO A 28 -5.61 2.42 7.81
C PRO A 28 -5.41 0.92 8.10
N ILE A 29 -4.70 0.22 7.20
CA ILE A 29 -4.39 -1.22 7.36
C ILE A 29 -2.90 -1.49 7.11
N GLY A 30 -2.29 -0.70 6.22
CA GLY A 30 -0.92 -0.92 5.77
C GLY A 30 -0.85 -1.92 4.60
N CYS A 31 0.04 -1.67 3.64
CA CYS A 31 0.18 -2.54 2.47
C CYS A 31 1.60 -2.58 1.87
N ARG A 32 1.82 -3.55 1.00
CA ARG A 32 2.96 -3.67 0.10
C ARG A 32 2.42 -3.80 -1.32
N ASP A 33 2.86 -2.93 -2.21
CA ASP A 33 2.52 -2.99 -3.63
C ASP A 33 3.73 -3.44 -4.47
N THR A 34 3.45 -4.25 -5.49
CA THR A 34 4.43 -4.65 -6.51
C THR A 34 3.86 -4.27 -7.86
N HIS A 35 4.68 -3.60 -8.68
CA HIS A 35 4.33 -3.19 -10.03
C HIS A 35 5.01 -4.11 -11.02
N SER A 36 4.23 -4.69 -11.90
CA SER A 36 4.72 -5.58 -12.95
C SER A 36 4.99 -4.79 -14.25
N PRO A 37 5.84 -5.31 -15.16
CA PRO A 37 6.11 -4.65 -16.45
C PRO A 37 4.88 -4.50 -17.35
N ASP A 38 3.85 -5.33 -17.16
CA ASP A 38 2.57 -5.25 -17.86
C ASP A 38 1.65 -4.15 -17.31
N GLY A 39 2.13 -3.32 -16.38
CA GLY A 39 1.38 -2.26 -15.73
C GLY A 39 0.42 -2.73 -14.63
N SER A 40 0.35 -4.05 -14.37
CA SER A 40 -0.44 -4.58 -13.27
C SER A 40 0.16 -4.23 -11.91
N VAL A 41 -0.71 -4.04 -10.92
CA VAL A 41 -0.33 -3.75 -9.54
C VAL A 41 -0.88 -4.83 -8.64
N ARG A 42 -0.02 -5.47 -7.86
CA ARG A 42 -0.44 -6.41 -6.82
C ARG A 42 -0.29 -5.74 -5.45
N ILE A 43 -1.36 -5.74 -4.66
CA ILE A 43 -1.38 -5.21 -3.30
C ILE A 43 -1.52 -6.38 -2.32
N LEU A 44 -0.54 -6.53 -1.43
CA LEU A 44 -0.60 -7.37 -0.23
C LEU A 44 -0.94 -6.46 0.95
N TRP A 45 -2.00 -6.78 1.68
CA TRP A 45 -2.44 -6.07 2.88
C TRP A 45 -1.83 -6.71 4.14
N ASN A 46 -1.67 -5.90 5.19
CA ASN A 46 -1.10 -6.37 6.46
C ASN A 46 -1.98 -7.41 7.17
N ASP A 47 -3.27 -7.49 6.83
CA ASP A 47 -4.18 -8.53 7.29
C ASP A 47 -4.02 -9.87 6.53
N GLY A 48 -3.05 -9.96 5.63
CA GLY A 48 -2.74 -11.14 4.82
C GLY A 48 -3.54 -11.24 3.52
N LYS A 49 -4.54 -10.38 3.27
CA LYS A 49 -5.30 -10.40 2.01
C LYS A 49 -4.44 -9.88 0.86
N THR A 50 -4.68 -10.39 -0.34
CA THR A 50 -3.97 -9.97 -1.55
C THR A 50 -4.96 -9.69 -2.66
N MET A 51 -4.72 -8.64 -3.45
CA MET A 51 -5.47 -8.35 -4.66
C MET A 51 -4.53 -7.95 -5.81
N THR A 52 -4.88 -8.32 -7.04
CA THR A 52 -4.15 -7.89 -8.24
C THR A 52 -5.07 -7.06 -9.12
N TYR A 53 -4.56 -5.93 -9.59
CA TYR A 53 -5.25 -4.99 -10.45
C TYR A 53 -4.52 -4.95 -11.79
N ARG A 54 -5.16 -5.45 -12.84
CA ARG A 54 -4.61 -5.47 -14.21
C ARG A 54 -5.00 -4.20 -14.94
N ILE A 55 -4.10 -3.67 -15.77
CA ILE A 55 -4.38 -2.47 -16.55
C ILE A 55 -5.34 -2.81 -17.69
N GLU A 56 -6.44 -2.08 -17.79
CA GLU A 56 -7.39 -2.16 -18.91
C GLU A 56 -7.15 -0.99 -19.87
N LYS A 57 -6.88 0.20 -19.31
CA LYS A 57 -6.55 1.39 -20.07
C LYS A 57 -5.50 2.20 -19.32
N GLU A 58 -4.34 2.37 -19.93
CA GLU A 58 -3.30 3.24 -19.41
C GLU A 58 -3.62 4.71 -19.67
N GLY A 59 -3.21 5.58 -18.73
CA GLY A 59 -3.29 7.02 -18.86
C GLY A 59 -2.72 7.74 -17.63
N PHE A 60 -2.46 9.04 -17.77
CA PHE A 60 -2.01 9.92 -16.69
C PHE A 60 -2.87 11.20 -16.66
N PRO A 61 -3.41 11.61 -15.49
CA PRO A 61 -3.22 10.98 -14.18
C PRO A 61 -4.14 9.77 -13.93
N TYR A 62 -5.08 9.47 -14.84
CA TYR A 62 -6.08 8.43 -14.67
C TYR A 62 -5.80 7.19 -15.52
N SER A 63 -5.84 6.02 -14.90
CA SER A 63 -5.83 4.72 -15.55
C SER A 63 -7.07 3.91 -15.15
N THR A 64 -7.55 3.02 -16.02
CA THR A 64 -8.59 2.04 -15.69
C THR A 64 -7.94 0.69 -15.42
N LEU A 65 -8.33 0.04 -14.33
CA LEU A 65 -7.88 -1.30 -13.95
C LEU A 65 -9.06 -2.22 -13.69
N GLN A 66 -8.81 -3.52 -13.79
CA GLN A 66 -9.73 -4.56 -13.35
C GLN A 66 -9.08 -5.45 -12.29
N ASP A 67 -9.78 -5.69 -11.18
CA ASP A 67 -9.31 -6.62 -10.15
C ASP A 67 -9.59 -8.09 -10.51
N THR A 68 -9.01 -9.03 -9.77
CA THR A 68 -9.20 -10.47 -10.04
C THR A 68 -10.61 -10.99 -9.77
N LEU A 69 -11.46 -10.21 -9.11
CA LEU A 69 -12.88 -10.51 -8.87
C LEU A 69 -13.79 -9.89 -9.95
N GLY A 70 -13.21 -9.19 -10.94
CA GLY A 70 -13.92 -8.53 -12.04
C GLY A 70 -14.34 -7.08 -11.75
N GLY A 71 -14.01 -6.53 -10.58
CA GLY A 71 -14.31 -5.14 -10.23
C GLY A 71 -13.49 -4.16 -11.07
N VAL A 72 -14.13 -3.11 -11.58
CA VAL A 72 -13.47 -2.05 -12.36
C VAL A 72 -13.09 -0.88 -11.46
N TRP A 73 -11.82 -0.47 -11.54
CA TRP A 73 -11.22 0.57 -10.71
C TRP A 73 -10.65 1.68 -11.57
N GLU A 74 -10.81 2.92 -11.12
CA GLU A 74 -10.08 4.06 -11.64
C GLU A 74 -8.91 4.37 -10.71
N ARG A 75 -7.69 4.34 -11.24
CA ARG A 75 -6.49 4.75 -10.51
C ARG A 75 -6.12 6.17 -10.90
N GLN A 76 -6.08 7.05 -9.93
CA GLN A 76 -5.53 8.39 -10.03
C GLN A 76 -4.14 8.42 -9.40
N VAL A 77 -3.13 8.81 -10.19
CA VAL A 77 -1.77 9.05 -9.69
C VAL A 77 -1.57 10.55 -9.47
N PHE A 78 -1.19 10.93 -8.27
CA PHE A 78 -0.88 12.30 -7.90
C PHE A 78 0.61 12.57 -8.05
N VAL A 79 0.95 13.75 -8.58
CA VAL A 79 2.34 14.23 -8.76
C VAL A 79 3.15 14.24 -7.46
N GLN A 80 2.48 14.33 -6.30
CA GLN A 80 3.09 14.24 -4.97
C GLN A 80 3.63 12.84 -4.64
N GLY A 81 3.29 11.82 -5.44
CA GLY A 81 3.73 10.45 -5.24
C GLY A 81 2.74 9.60 -4.44
N ASN A 82 1.44 9.80 -4.67
CA ASN A 82 0.37 8.97 -4.10
C ASN A 82 -0.49 8.40 -5.24
N ALA A 83 -1.11 7.25 -5.00
CA ALA A 83 -2.12 6.69 -5.89
C ALA A 83 -3.41 6.43 -5.11
N VAL A 84 -4.54 6.76 -5.73
CA VAL A 84 -5.88 6.45 -5.23
C VAL A 84 -6.57 5.57 -6.25
N PHE A 85 -7.15 4.46 -5.81
CA PHE A 85 -7.96 3.58 -6.64
C PHE A 85 -9.40 3.70 -6.17
N THR A 86 -10.33 3.93 -7.07
CA THR A 86 -11.77 4.01 -6.78
C THR A 86 -12.52 2.98 -7.60
N ASN A 87 -13.24 2.08 -6.94
CA ASN A 87 -14.09 1.10 -7.60
C ASN A 87 -15.33 1.80 -8.17
N LYS A 88 -15.57 1.65 -9.48
CA LYS A 88 -16.66 2.35 -10.17
C LYS A 88 -18.06 1.85 -9.81
N ALA A 89 -18.18 0.63 -9.31
CA ALA A 89 -19.47 0.01 -9.01
C ALA A 89 -19.98 0.33 -7.59
N ASN A 90 -19.07 0.35 -6.60
CA ASN A 90 -19.46 0.49 -5.19
C ASN A 90 -18.81 1.67 -4.46
N GLY A 91 -17.92 2.42 -5.12
CA GLY A 91 -17.24 3.56 -4.52
C GLY A 91 -16.15 3.21 -3.51
N ASN A 92 -15.82 1.92 -3.34
CA ASN A 92 -14.70 1.51 -2.49
C ASN A 92 -13.42 2.18 -2.96
N ARG A 93 -12.58 2.58 -2.00
CA ARG A 93 -11.41 3.42 -2.25
C ARG A 93 -10.17 2.83 -1.60
N ILE A 94 -9.06 2.86 -2.32
CA ILE A 94 -7.75 2.44 -1.83
C ILE A 94 -6.79 3.61 -1.96
N PHE A 95 -6.06 3.91 -0.90
CA PHE A 95 -4.96 4.86 -0.91
C PHE A 95 -3.63 4.10 -0.77
N VAL A 96 -2.68 4.39 -1.67
CA VAL A 96 -1.33 3.83 -1.67
C VAL A 96 -0.31 4.95 -1.84
N PRO A 97 0.59 5.19 -0.87
CA PRO A 97 1.73 6.06 -1.08
C PRO A 97 2.73 5.37 -2.02
N LEU A 98 3.19 6.07 -3.06
CA LEU A 98 4.15 5.53 -4.03
C LEU A 98 5.59 5.65 -3.54
N ARG A 99 5.87 6.64 -2.68
CA ARG A 99 7.16 6.79 -2.01
C ARG A 99 7.16 5.98 -0.71
N PRO A 100 8.25 5.29 -0.35
CA PRO A 100 8.41 4.78 1.00
C PRO A 100 8.43 5.98 1.96
N GLU A 101 7.78 5.86 3.12
CA GLU A 101 7.97 6.84 4.19
C GLU A 101 9.45 6.80 4.56
N SER A 102 10.18 7.84 4.19
CA SER A 102 11.56 8.04 4.62
C SER A 102 11.52 8.21 6.14
N ASN A 103 12.05 7.20 6.83
CA ASN A 103 12.26 7.16 8.26
C ASN A 103 13.27 8.22 8.70
#